data_AF-A0A6P6FMU9-F1
#
_entry.id   AF-A0A6P6FMU9-F1
#
_cell.length_a   1.000
_cell.length_b   1.000
_cell.length_c   1.000
_cell.angle_alpha   90.00
_cell.angle_beta   90.00
_cell.angle_gamma   90.00
#
_symmetry.space_group_name_H-M   'P 1'
#
loop_
_entity.id
_entity.type
_entity.pdbx_description
1 polymer ?
#
loop_
_entity_poly.entity_id
_entity_poly.type
_entity_poly.pdbx_seq_one_letter_code
_entity_poly.pdbx_strand_id
1 'polypeptide(L)'
;MKTGILLQEILKYKRDFPPADYSLKVDSYTLLSESKTEKYDTNVFEVGGYKWRLSFYPNGDKKNNGSGYISLYLVIAETDTYAPGWKVNVNFKFFVYDQMEDKYLTLQ
;
A
#
# COMPACT_ATOMS: atom_id res chain seq x y z
N MET A 1 -20.44 16.77 32.73
CA MET A 1 -20.22 15.35 32.40
C MET A 1 -19.05 15.31 31.43
N LYS A 2 -17.86 14.97 31.92
CA LYS A 2 -16.67 14.79 31.08
C LYS A 2 -16.80 13.41 30.44
N THR A 3 -16.93 13.36 29.12
CA THR A 3 -16.56 12.17 28.37
C THR A 3 -15.61 12.67 27.30
N GLY A 4 -14.33 12.65 27.65
CA GLY A 4 -13.28 12.80 26.65
C GLY A 4 -13.52 11.70 25.62
N ILE A 5 -13.64 12.08 24.36
CA ILE A 5 -13.56 11.16 23.24
C ILE A 5 -12.28 10.35 23.48
N LEU A 6 -12.45 9.05 23.74
CA LEU A 6 -11.35 8.18 24.12
C LEU A 6 -10.31 8.19 23.01
N LEU A 7 -9.04 8.17 23.40
CA LEU A 7 -7.88 7.73 22.61
C LEU A 7 -8.07 6.36 21.89
N GLN A 8 -9.23 5.71 21.99
CA GLN A 8 -9.51 4.40 21.40
C GLN A 8 -9.67 4.44 19.88
N GLU A 9 -10.05 5.57 19.26
CA GLU A 9 -9.98 5.70 17.79
C GLU A 9 -8.52 5.72 17.27
N ILE A 10 -7.54 5.96 18.16
CA ILE A 10 -6.10 5.90 17.89
C ILE A 10 -5.55 4.47 17.99
N LEU A 11 -6.34 3.47 18.41
CA LEU A 11 -6.03 2.04 18.19
C LEU A 11 -6.27 1.68 16.71
N LYS A 12 -5.59 2.38 15.79
CA LYS A 12 -5.21 1.87 14.48
C LYS A 12 -4.74 0.43 14.70
N TYR A 13 -5.36 -0.56 14.06
CA TYR A 13 -5.04 -1.98 14.25
C TYR A 13 -3.55 -2.21 13.97
N LYS A 14 -2.75 -2.21 15.04
CA LYS A 14 -1.34 -2.54 15.02
C LYS A 14 -1.24 -4.05 15.19
N ARG A 15 -0.40 -4.69 14.39
CA ARG A 15 -0.10 -6.13 14.51
C ARG A 15 1.40 -6.36 14.50
N ASP A 16 1.84 -7.41 15.16
CA ASP A 16 3.27 -7.74 15.26
C ASP A 16 3.77 -8.47 14.01
N PHE A 17 2.89 -9.20 13.31
CA PHE A 17 3.27 -10.02 12.16
C PHE A 17 3.29 -9.22 10.86
N PRO A 18 4.23 -9.51 9.93
CA PRO A 18 4.24 -8.90 8.60
C PRO A 18 2.98 -9.21 7.78
N PRO A 19 2.74 -8.49 6.68
CA PRO A 19 1.74 -8.86 5.69
C PRO A 19 1.96 -10.30 5.19
N ALA A 20 0.88 -11.01 4.91
CA ALA A 20 0.95 -12.43 4.54
C ALA A 20 1.59 -12.67 3.17
N ASP A 21 1.34 -11.79 2.21
CA ASP A 21 1.59 -12.10 0.81
C ASP A 21 2.79 -11.36 0.21
N TYR A 22 2.93 -10.06 0.49
CA TYR A 22 3.96 -9.24 -0.13
C TYR A 22 4.37 -8.06 0.76
N SER A 23 5.66 -7.71 0.71
CA SER A 23 6.22 -6.55 1.41
C SER A 23 7.14 -5.77 0.48
N LEU A 24 6.91 -4.47 0.36
CA LEU A 24 7.79 -3.53 -0.31
C LEU A 24 8.72 -2.90 0.73
N LYS A 25 10.03 -3.13 0.58
CA LYS A 25 11.05 -2.43 1.37
C LYS A 25 11.62 -1.26 0.55
N VAL A 26 11.58 -0.07 1.14
CA VAL A 26 12.20 1.13 0.58
C VAL A 26 13.48 1.40 1.37
N ASP A 27 14.64 1.20 0.76
CA ASP A 27 15.91 1.40 1.45
C ASP A 27 16.24 2.90 1.66
N SER A 28 15.86 3.76 0.72
CA SER A 28 16.06 5.21 0.85
C SER A 28 14.88 5.98 0.25
N TYR A 29 13.98 6.43 1.12
CA TYR A 29 12.84 7.24 0.71
C TYR A 29 13.25 8.58 0.10
N THR A 30 14.24 9.27 0.69
CA THR A 30 14.71 10.58 0.21
C THR A 30 15.09 10.53 -1.26
N LEU A 31 15.98 9.60 -1.63
CA LEU A 31 16.39 9.40 -3.03
C LEU A 31 15.22 9.09 -3.97
N LEU A 32 14.25 8.28 -3.53
CA LEU A 32 13.05 8.00 -4.34
C LEU A 32 12.18 9.25 -4.51
N SER A 33 11.97 10.02 -3.45
CA SER A 33 11.14 11.22 -3.45
C SER A 33 11.76 12.40 -4.23
N GLU A 34 13.09 12.49 -4.30
CA GLU A 34 13.79 13.53 -5.07
C GLU A 34 13.99 13.15 -6.54
N SER A 35 13.78 11.87 -6.89
CA SER A 35 13.88 11.42 -8.27
C SER A 35 12.83 12.08 -9.17
N LYS A 36 13.12 12.19 -10.46
CA LYS A 36 12.15 12.65 -11.47
C LYS A 36 11.06 11.60 -11.79
N THR A 37 11.20 10.40 -11.23
CA THR A 37 10.29 9.28 -11.46
C THR A 37 9.01 9.47 -10.66
N GLU A 38 7.86 9.50 -11.34
CA GLU A 38 6.54 9.69 -10.72
C GLU A 38 6.13 8.51 -9.83
N LYS A 39 6.45 7.28 -10.26
CA LYS A 39 6.08 6.04 -9.58
C LYS A 39 7.11 4.92 -9.75
N TYR A 40 7.10 3.99 -8.81
CA TYR A 40 7.89 2.77 -8.82
C TYR A 40 6.95 1.57 -8.80
N ASP A 41 7.06 0.71 -9.81
CA ASP A 41 6.35 -0.57 -9.82
C ASP A 41 7.24 -1.65 -9.23
N THR A 42 6.68 -2.48 -8.35
CA THR A 42 7.40 -3.62 -7.78
C THR A 42 7.50 -4.77 -8.77
N ASN A 43 8.30 -5.77 -8.41
CA ASN A 43 8.24 -7.07 -9.06
C ASN A 43 6.82 -7.66 -8.95
N VAL A 44 6.48 -8.49 -9.92
CA VAL A 44 5.23 -9.24 -9.93
C VAL A 44 5.27 -10.33 -8.87
N PHE A 45 4.15 -10.51 -8.16
CA PHE A 45 3.93 -11.59 -7.19
C PHE A 45 2.58 -12.25 -7.43
N GLU A 46 2.43 -13.50 -7.04
CA GLU A 46 1.22 -14.29 -7.33
C GLU A 46 0.46 -14.64 -6.05
N VAL A 47 -0.83 -14.31 -6.01
CA VAL A 47 -1.73 -14.58 -4.89
C VAL A 47 -3.12 -14.90 -5.43
N GLY A 48 -3.73 -15.97 -4.93
CA GLY A 48 -5.09 -16.35 -5.33
C GLY A 48 -5.23 -16.70 -6.81
N GLY A 49 -4.16 -17.14 -7.47
CA GLY A 49 -4.13 -17.45 -8.91
C GLY A 49 -4.07 -16.25 -9.83
N TYR A 50 -3.82 -15.05 -9.29
CA TYR A 50 -3.64 -13.82 -10.05
C TYR A 50 -2.25 -13.23 -9.81
N LYS A 51 -1.71 -12.60 -10.84
CA LYS A 51 -0.43 -11.89 -10.80
C LYS A 51 -0.67 -10.43 -10.46
N TRP A 52 0.00 -9.96 -9.42
CA TRP A 52 -0.15 -8.61 -8.86
C TRP A 52 1.18 -7.89 -8.85
N ARG A 53 1.13 -6.56 -8.76
CA ARG A 53 2.25 -5.69 -8.40
C ARG A 53 1.75 -4.52 -7.58
N LEU A 54 2.64 -3.89 -6.84
CA LEU A 54 2.36 -2.61 -6.20
C LEU A 54 2.88 -1.47 -7.07
N SER A 55 2.06 -0.44 -7.27
CA SER A 55 2.48 0.84 -7.86
C SER A 55 2.61 1.88 -6.76
N PHE A 56 3.85 2.28 -6.47
CA PHE A 56 4.21 3.17 -5.37
C PHE A 56 4.58 4.56 -5.88
N TYR A 57 3.89 5.59 -5.38
CA TYR A 57 4.11 6.99 -5.71
C TYR A 57 4.61 7.71 -4.45
N PRO A 58 5.93 7.94 -4.31
CA PRO A 58 6.48 8.53 -3.09
C PRO A 58 5.94 9.94 -2.84
N ASN A 59 5.73 10.74 -3.89
CA ASN A 59 5.20 12.10 -3.76
C ASN A 59 3.69 12.19 -4.06
N GLY A 60 3.02 11.05 -4.08
CA GLY A 60 1.60 10.94 -4.37
C GLY A 60 1.24 11.00 -5.85
N ASP A 61 0.13 10.37 -6.21
CA ASP A 61 -0.40 10.41 -7.56
C ASP A 61 -1.23 11.69 -7.76
N LYS A 62 -0.61 12.73 -8.31
CA LYS A 62 -1.24 14.03 -8.55
C LYS A 62 -2.48 13.94 -9.45
N LYS A 63 -2.53 12.95 -10.36
CA LYS A 63 -3.66 12.76 -11.29
C LYS A 63 -4.88 12.18 -10.57
N ASN A 64 -4.67 11.52 -9.44
CA ASN A 64 -5.70 10.88 -8.62
C ASN A 64 -5.83 11.52 -7.23
N ASN A 65 -5.63 12.85 -7.14
CA ASN A 65 -5.75 13.63 -5.90
C ASN A 65 -4.80 13.20 -4.75
N GLY A 66 -3.68 12.55 -5.06
CA GLY A 66 -2.68 12.11 -4.10
C GLY A 66 -1.70 13.19 -3.63
N SER A 67 -1.83 14.43 -4.11
CA SER A 67 -0.92 15.54 -3.76
C SER A 67 -0.81 15.75 -2.25
N GLY A 68 0.42 15.75 -1.72
CA GLY A 68 0.69 15.90 -0.28
C GLY A 68 0.65 14.60 0.52
N TYR A 69 0.43 13.47 -0.14
CA TYR A 69 0.41 12.14 0.45
C TYR A 69 1.38 11.22 -0.27
N ILE A 70 1.63 10.06 0.33
CA ILE A 70 2.15 8.88 -0.38
C ILE A 70 0.96 8.16 -0.99
N SER A 71 1.07 7.69 -2.24
CA SER A 71 0.03 6.86 -2.85
C SER A 71 0.58 5.46 -3.14
N LEU A 72 -0.22 4.43 -2.85
CA LEU A 72 0.12 3.04 -3.09
C LEU A 72 -1.11 2.32 -3.65
N TYR A 73 -0.92 1.59 -4.74
CA TYR A 73 -1.99 0.88 -5.43
C TYR A 73 -1.63 -0.60 -5.61
N LEU A 74 -2.63 -1.48 -5.46
CA LEU A 74 -2.55 -2.87 -5.86
C LEU A 74 -3.05 -2.96 -7.30
N VAL A 75 -2.20 -3.44 -8.19
CA VAL A 75 -2.47 -3.48 -9.63
C VAL A 75 -2.32 -4.91 -10.13
N ILE A 76 -3.30 -5.39 -10.89
CA ILE A 76 -3.14 -6.68 -11.56
C ILE A 76 -2.16 -6.56 -12.73
N ALA A 77 -1.22 -7.49 -12.80
CA ALA A 77 -0.20 -7.57 -13.84
C ALA A 77 -0.64 -8.50 -14.98
N GLU A 78 0.07 -8.42 -16.11
CA GLU A 78 -0.09 -9.33 -17.27
C GLU A 78 -1.56 -9.46 -17.72
N THR A 79 -2.20 -8.31 -17.91
CA THR A 79 -3.65 -8.29 -18.16
C THR A 79 -4.06 -8.64 -19.59
N ASP A 80 -3.08 -8.71 -20.49
CA ASP A 80 -3.22 -9.02 -21.90
C ASP A 80 -3.73 -10.45 -22.15
N THR A 81 -3.59 -11.35 -21.18
CA THR A 81 -4.10 -12.72 -21.27
C THR A 81 -5.58 -12.85 -20.89
N TYR A 82 -6.20 -11.82 -20.30
CA TYR A 82 -7.60 -11.91 -19.86
C TYR A 82 -8.58 -11.46 -20.94
N ALA A 83 -9.76 -12.09 -20.96
CA ALA A 83 -10.84 -11.74 -21.86
C ALA A 83 -11.36 -10.31 -21.61
N PRO A 84 -11.83 -9.57 -22.65
CA PRO A 84 -12.42 -8.26 -22.47
C PRO A 84 -13.55 -8.25 -21.44
N GLY A 85 -13.55 -7.25 -20.56
CA GLY A 85 -14.60 -7.07 -19.54
C GLY A 85 -14.49 -7.97 -18.31
N TRP A 86 -13.41 -8.74 -18.18
CA TRP A 86 -13.13 -9.54 -16.98
C TRP A 86 -13.04 -8.65 -15.74
N LYS A 87 -13.39 -9.23 -14.59
CA LYS A 87 -13.31 -8.58 -13.27
C LYS A 87 -12.81 -9.60 -12.26
N VAL A 88 -12.12 -9.11 -11.23
CA VAL A 88 -11.75 -9.87 -10.04
C VAL A 88 -12.27 -9.15 -8.82
N ASN A 89 -12.87 -9.90 -7.90
CA ASN A 89 -13.23 -9.40 -6.60
C ASN A 89 -12.05 -9.61 -5.67
N VAL A 90 -11.56 -8.52 -5.08
CA VAL A 90 -10.36 -8.53 -4.23
C VAL A 90 -10.72 -7.98 -2.86
N ASN A 91 -10.32 -8.70 -1.81
CA ASN A 91 -10.25 -8.16 -0.46
C ASN A 91 -8.78 -8.10 -0.07
N PHE A 92 -8.26 -6.89 0.11
CA PHE A 92 -6.87 -6.66 0.48
C PHE A 92 -6.78 -5.60 1.57
N LYS A 93 -5.66 -5.59 2.29
CA LYS A 93 -5.32 -4.58 3.29
C LYS A 93 -3.90 -4.11 3.05
N PHE A 94 -3.68 -2.81 3.17
CA PHE A 94 -2.33 -2.27 3.20
C PHE A 94 -1.83 -2.13 4.63
N PHE A 95 -0.52 -2.20 4.77
CA PHE A 95 0.15 -2.03 6.04
C PHE A 95 1.35 -1.11 5.85
N VAL A 96 1.60 -0.25 6.85
CA VAL A 96 2.84 0.52 6.96
C VAL A 96 3.58 0.01 8.19
N TYR A 97 4.83 -0.34 8.02
CA TYR A 97 5.68 -0.77 9.12
C TYR A 97 6.14 0.46 9.91
N ASP A 98 5.73 0.51 11.18
CA ASP A 98 6.14 1.49 12.18
C ASP A 98 7.43 1.01 12.83
N GLN A 99 8.56 1.55 12.37
CA GLN A 99 9.89 1.18 12.84
C GLN A 99 10.14 1.57 14.30
N MET A 100 9.38 2.53 14.85
CA MET A 100 9.57 2.97 16.23
C MET A 100 8.95 1.98 17.22
N GLU A 101 7.81 1.39 16.84
CA GLU A 101 7.08 0.44 17.68
C GLU A 101 7.28 -1.02 17.30
N ASP A 102 8.02 -1.30 16.21
CA ASP A 102 8.20 -2.64 15.63
C ASP A 102 6.85 -3.31 15.34
N LYS A 103 5.94 -2.54 14.71
CA LYS A 103 4.56 -2.97 14.46
C LYS A 103 4.07 -2.54 13.09
N TYR A 104 3.09 -3.26 12.57
CA TYR A 104 2.44 -2.94 11.31
C TYR A 104 1.12 -2.20 11.54
N LEU A 105 1.06 -0.96 11.09
CA LEU A 105 -0.15 -0.14 11.05
C LEU A 105 -1.03 -0.59 9.89
N THR A 106 -2.22 -1.10 10.19
CA THR A 106 -3.20 -1.42 9.14
C THR A 106 -3.82 -0.14 8.59
N LEU A 107 -3.82 0.00 7.27
CA LEU A 107 -4.57 1.01 6.53
C LEU A 107 -5.82 0.33 5.93
N GLN A 108 -7.01 0.81 6.30
CA GLN A 108 -8.29 0.37 5.76
C GLN A 108 -8.95 1.50 4.97
#